data_AF-A0AAU7A2H8-F1
#
_entry.id   AF-A0AAU7A2H8-F1
#
_cell.length_a   1.000
_cell.length_b   1.000
_cell.length_c   1.000
_cell.angle_alpha   90.00
_cell.angle_beta   90.00
_cell.angle_gamma   90.00
#
_symmetry.space_group_name_H-M   'P 1'
#
loop_
_entity.id
_entity.type
_entity.pdbx_description
1 polymer ?
#
loop_
_entity_poly.entity_id
_entity_poly.type
_entity_poly.pdbx_seq_one_letter_code
_entity_poly.pdbx_strand_id
1 'polypeptide(L)' 'MIEGVPADDLSHFTNRAPYPIIHILRQAHLSRALAHVSEPEKIYAENIKTLNKLGRQKVEALCPWGK' A
#
# COMPACT_ATOMS: atom_id res chain seq x y z
N MET A 1 4.11 -7.74 -2.35
CA MET A 1 3.23 -8.29 -3.41
C MET A 1 1.98 -8.79 -2.74
N ILE A 2 0.85 -8.69 -3.41
CA ILE A 2 -0.42 -9.22 -2.92
C ILE A 2 -0.60 -10.64 -3.46
N GLU A 3 -0.85 -11.59 -2.57
CA GLU A 3 -1.09 -12.97 -2.98
C GLU A 3 -2.48 -13.13 -3.60
N GLY A 4 -2.59 -13.98 -4.62
CA GLY A 4 -3.87 -14.32 -5.26
C GLY A 4 -4.39 -13.33 -6.31
N VAL A 5 -3.61 -12.30 -6.69
CA VAL A 5 -3.96 -11.35 -7.76
C VAL A 5 -2.95 -11.43 -8.92
N PRO A 6 -3.33 -11.04 -10.16
CA PRO A 6 -2.42 -11.00 -11.30
C PRO A 6 -1.15 -10.18 -11.03
N ALA A 7 -0.05 -10.51 -11.71
CA ALA A 7 1.23 -9.83 -11.53
C ALA A 7 1.20 -8.33 -11.91
N ASP A 8 0.32 -7.97 -12.84
CA ASP A 8 0.12 -6.61 -13.30
C ASP A 8 -0.95 -5.85 -12.49
N ASP A 9 -1.56 -6.46 -11.48
CA ASP A 9 -2.67 -5.86 -10.73
C ASP A 9 -2.27 -4.52 -10.08
N LEU A 10 -3.19 -3.54 -10.16
CA LEU A 10 -2.95 -2.19 -9.66
C LEU A 10 -2.73 -2.15 -8.14
N SER A 11 -3.30 -3.11 -7.41
CA SER A 11 -3.13 -3.24 -5.96
C SER A 11 -1.66 -3.40 -5.54
N HIS A 12 -0.78 -3.92 -6.41
CA HIS A 12 0.65 -4.02 -6.09
C HIS A 12 1.32 -2.66 -5.90
N PHE A 13 0.76 -1.58 -6.47
CA PHE A 13 1.27 -0.23 -6.26
C PHE A 13 1.14 0.25 -4.80
N THR A 14 0.31 -0.40 -3.97
CA THR A 14 0.22 -0.10 -2.52
C THR A 14 1.55 -0.28 -1.78
N ASN A 15 2.47 -1.08 -2.33
CA ASN A 15 3.75 -1.44 -1.71
C ASN A 15 4.96 -1.12 -2.61
N ARG A 16 4.79 -0.39 -3.72
CA ARG A 16 5.89 0.00 -4.61
C ARG A 16 6.50 1.32 -4.16
N ALA A 17 7.82 1.41 -4.23
CA ALA A 17 8.59 2.61 -3.92
C ALA A 17 9.62 2.89 -5.03
N PRO A 18 10.04 4.15 -5.24
CA PRO A 18 11.01 4.52 -6.28
C PRO A 18 12.41 3.94 -6.05
N TYR A 19 12.75 3.72 -4.78
CA TYR A 19 14.03 3.19 -4.35
C TYR A 19 13.80 2.09 -3.32
N PRO A 20 14.75 1.16 -3.13
CA PRO A 20 14.69 0.19 -2.03
C PRO A 20 14.58 0.92 -0.68
N ILE A 21 13.60 0.52 0.15
CA ILE A 21 13.37 1.12 1.48
C ILE A 21 13.56 0.06 2.56
N ILE A 22 14.33 0.39 3.59
CA ILE A 22 14.42 -0.37 4.83
C ILE A 22 13.64 0.39 5.90
N HIS A 23 12.51 -0.17 6.33
CA HIS A 23 11.72 0.37 7.43
C HIS A 23 12.21 -0.19 8.77
N ILE A 24 12.75 0.66 9.64
CA ILE A 24 13.09 0.29 11.02
C ILE A 24 11.94 0.72 11.92
N LEU A 25 11.14 -0.25 12.38
CA LEU A 25 9.98 -0.02 13.21
C LEU A 25 10.18 -0.64 14.60
N ARG A 26 9.82 0.10 15.65
CA ARG A 26 9.81 -0.42 17.03
C ARG A 26 8.42 -0.93 17.38
N GLN A 27 8.32 -2.18 17.84
CA GLN A 27 7.06 -2.81 18.21
C GLN A 27 6.23 -1.97 19.19
N ALA A 28 6.85 -1.46 20.26
CA ALA A 28 6.16 -0.60 21.22
C ALA A 28 5.55 0.67 20.60
N HIS A 29 6.16 1.23 19.55
CA HIS A 29 5.61 2.38 18.84
C HIS A 29 4.45 1.98 17.94
N LEU A 30 4.56 0.83 17.27
CA LEU A 30 3.50 0.28 16.44
C LEU A 30 2.25 0.00 17.28
N SER A 31 2.38 -0.67 18.42
CA SER A 31 1.25 -0.97 19.32
C SER A 31 0.54 0.31 19.79
N ARG A 32 1.29 1.36 20.15
CA ARG A 32 0.69 2.66 20.52
C ARG A 32 -0.04 3.33 19.37
N ALA A 33 0.52 3.28 18.16
CA ALA A 33 -0.12 3.87 16.99
C ALA A 33 -1.43 3.14 16.64
N LEU A 34 -1.42 1.80 16.75
CA LEU A 34 -2.59 0.97 16.49
C LEU A 34 -3.66 1.05 17.57
N ALA A 35 -3.31 1.46 18.80
CA ALA A 35 -4.28 1.58 19.90
C ALA A 35 -5.45 2.56 19.62
N HIS A 36 -5.28 3.45 18.65
CA HIS A 36 -6.29 4.43 18.23
C HIS A 36 -6.91 4.12 16.86
N VAL A 37 -6.52 3.01 16.21
CA VAL A 37 -7.04 2.59 14.91
C VAL A 37 -8.05 1.47 15.16
N SER A 38 -9.33 1.73 14.84
CA SER A 38 -10.42 0.80 15.14
C SER A 38 -10.35 -0.52 14.37
N GLU A 39 -9.94 -0.47 13.10
CA GLU A 39 -9.92 -1.64 12.20
C GLU A 39 -8.65 -1.63 11.33
N PRO A 40 -7.47 -1.90 11.92
CA PRO A 40 -6.19 -1.84 11.20
C PRO A 40 -6.13 -2.73 9.96
N GLU A 41 -6.77 -3.89 10.00
CA GLU A 41 -6.89 -4.84 8.90
C GLU A 41 -7.58 -4.24 7.66
N LYS A 42 -8.45 -3.24 7.85
CA LYS A 42 -9.12 -2.56 6.73
C LYS A 42 -8.22 -1.61 5.96
N ILE A 43 -7.10 -1.15 6.54
CA ILE A 43 -6.17 -0.23 5.88
C ILE A 43 -5.75 -0.77 4.53
N TYR A 44 -5.44 -2.07 4.48
CA TYR A 44 -5.04 -2.74 3.27
C TYR A 44 -6.14 -2.73 2.19
N ALA A 45 -7.37 -3.10 2.56
CA ALA A 45 -8.50 -3.14 1.63
C ALA A 45 -8.88 -1.75 1.11
N GLU A 46 -8.87 -0.73 1.98
CA GLU A 46 -9.16 0.66 1.61
C GLU A 46 -8.07 1.27 0.70
N ASN A 47 -6.80 0.90 0.89
CA ASN A 47 -5.72 1.31 -0.02
C ASN A 47 -5.95 0.76 -1.43
N ILE A 48 -6.31 -0.51 -1.56
CA ILE A 48 -6.64 -1.14 -2.86
C ILE A 48 -7.83 -0.44 -3.51
N LYS A 49 -8.91 -0.23 -2.74
CA LYS A 49 -10.10 0.47 -3.22
C LYS A 49 -9.77 1.89 -3.70
N THR A 50 -8.89 2.58 -2.98
CA THR A 50 -8.43 3.93 -3.33
C THR A 50 -7.64 3.93 -4.65
N LEU A 51 -6.71 2.99 -4.83
CA LEU A 51 -5.97 2.86 -6.09
C LEU A 51 -6.89 2.50 -7.26
N ASN A 52 -7.82 1.56 -7.05
CA ASN A 52 -8.81 1.19 -8.06
C ASN A 52 -9.71 2.37 -8.45
N LYS A 53 -10.11 3.21 -7.47
CA LYS A 53 -10.88 4.43 -7.72
C LYS A 53 -10.07 5.50 -8.47
N LEU A 54 -8.76 5.62 -8.20
CA LEU A 54 -7.89 6.53 -8.95
C LEU A 54 -7.70 6.07 -10.40
N GLY A 55 -7.69 4.76 -10.63
CA GLY A 55 -7.51 4.15 -11.94
C GLY A 55 -6.06 4.11 -12.38
N ARG A 56 -5.74 3.15 -13.27
CA ARG A 56 -4.37 2.83 -13.68
C ARG A 56 -3.59 4.02 -14.23
N GLN A 57 -4.17 4.77 -15.17
CA GLN A 57 -3.49 5.90 -15.81
C GLN A 57 -3.01 6.94 -14.78
N LYS A 58 -3.87 7.27 -13.80
CA LYS A 58 -3.54 8.27 -12.78
C LYS A 58 -2.51 7.74 -11.79
N VAL A 59 -2.63 6.47 -11.38
CA VAL A 59 -1.64 5.84 -10.48
C VAL A 59 -0.27 5.76 -11.15
N GLU A 60 -0.18 5.35 -12.41
CA GLU A 60 1.09 5.30 -13.16
C GLU A 60 1.70 6.69 -13.37
N ALA A 61 0.88 7.73 -13.53
CA ALA A 61 1.37 9.11 -13.60
C ALA A 61 1.93 9.61 -12.26
N LEU A 62 1.35 9.19 -11.13
CA LEU A 62 1.83 9.52 -9.78
C LEU A 62 3.04 8.68 -9.35
N CYS A 63 3.14 7.46 -9.87
CA CYS A 63 4.21 6.51 -9.61
C CYS A 63 4.93 6.14 -10.91
N PRO A 64 5.66 7.07 -11.54
CA PRO A 64 6.35 6.82 -12.82
C PRO A 64 7.43 5.73 -12.72
N TRP A 65 7.95 5.48 -11.52
CA TRP A 65 8.88 4.38 -11.21
C TRP A 65 8.19 3.01 -11.03
N GLY A 66 6.86 2.99 -11.00
CA GLY A 66 6.09 1.80 -10.69
C GLY A 66 5.73 0.96 -11.91
N LYS A 67 6.34 1.17 -13.07
CA LYS A 67 6.11 0.34 -14.28
C LYS A 67 7.01 -0.89 -14.27
#